data_AF-A0A812T391-F1
#
_entry.id   AF-A0A812T391-F1
#
_cell.length_a   1.000
_cell.length_b   1.000
_cell.length_c   1.000
_cell.angle_alpha   90.00
_cell.angle_beta   90.00
_cell.angle_gamma   90.00
#
_symmetry.space_group_name_H-M   'P 1'
#
loop_
_entity.id
_entity.type
_entity.pdbx_description
1 polymer ?
#
loop_
_entity_poly.entity_id
_entity_poly.type
_entity_poly.pdbx_seq_one_letter_code
_entity_poly.pdbx_strand_id
1 'polypeptide(L)'
;MHIDHKPYNAISKVLTSGLEASEKLMAAKIEYARVLREVLCKALGWELTKHDTVIFIQGDLNSRTVFDDNGAGSQAKDVLLEVLHDPQLMAAIASDLRLPQGRWHEVVPFTGVNEMPVTYKVDPKMCIAKKVTVGDILNRVHDPAQPAPDSRDPTRQLASVHRREFGHEWGLKKDPAKVKPTHFPAFTERVIYWAPDSLAGQISFVLPDGGYEIVGHIDGSDHRPVRLEALMVLGPGHRTFETLPPADSPEVKDLTQKLTSRRFLDKLICMSERGSDDSSDDAMGGRASEWYEVGI
;
A
#
# COMPACT_ATOMS: atom_id res chain seq x y z
N MET A 1 14.38 -12.95 -2.64
CA MET A 1 13.44 -12.88 -3.79
C MET A 1 13.27 -11.41 -4.16
N HIS A 2 13.65 -10.98 -5.36
CA HIS A 2 13.44 -9.59 -5.76
C HIS A 2 11.98 -9.43 -6.19
N ILE A 3 11.23 -8.58 -5.48
CA ILE A 3 9.93 -8.12 -5.93
C ILE A 3 10.23 -6.86 -6.75
N ASP A 4 10.17 -6.98 -8.07
CA ASP A 4 10.19 -5.80 -8.96
C ASP A 4 9.16 -4.77 -8.45
N HIS A 5 9.32 -3.49 -8.80
CA HIS A 5 8.38 -2.37 -8.52
C HIS A 5 6.93 -2.56 -9.08
N LYS A 6 6.51 -3.79 -9.34
CA LYS A 6 5.24 -4.22 -9.95
C LYS A 6 3.98 -3.69 -9.28
N PRO A 7 3.81 -3.70 -7.94
CA PRO A 7 2.57 -3.15 -7.37
C PRO A 7 2.43 -1.66 -7.68
N TYR A 8 3.54 -0.91 -7.73
CA TYR A 8 3.48 0.54 -7.88
C TYR A 8 2.78 0.97 -9.18
N ASN A 9 3.16 0.43 -10.33
CA ASN A 9 2.59 0.87 -11.60
C ASN A 9 1.09 0.56 -11.70
N ALA A 10 0.69 -0.64 -11.23
CA ALA A 10 -0.71 -1.05 -11.24
C ALA A 10 -1.56 -0.22 -10.27
N ILE A 11 -1.08 -0.04 -9.04
CA ILE A 11 -1.76 0.79 -8.03
C ILE A 11 -1.81 2.24 -8.51
N SER A 12 -0.72 2.80 -9.03
CA SER A 12 -0.73 4.17 -9.56
C SER A 12 -1.77 4.35 -10.66
N LYS A 13 -1.93 3.37 -11.56
CA LYS A 13 -2.97 3.39 -12.61
C LYS A 13 -4.38 3.44 -11.99
N VAL A 14 -4.63 2.63 -10.95
CA VAL A 14 -5.90 2.65 -10.20
C VAL A 14 -6.14 3.99 -9.52
N LEU A 15 -5.13 4.56 -8.86
CA LEU A 15 -5.29 5.83 -8.14
C LEU A 15 -5.52 7.03 -9.06
N THR A 16 -5.04 6.95 -10.30
CA THR A 16 -5.28 7.98 -11.32
C THR A 16 -6.54 7.75 -12.16
N SER A 17 -7.29 6.66 -11.95
CA SER A 17 -8.48 6.37 -12.75
C SER A 17 -9.68 7.23 -12.35
N GLY A 18 -10.76 7.13 -13.13
CA GLY A 18 -12.05 7.76 -12.83
C GLY A 18 -12.90 7.07 -11.76
N LEU A 19 -12.40 6.01 -11.13
CA LEU A 19 -13.13 5.27 -10.08
C LEU A 19 -13.42 6.12 -8.84
N GLU A 20 -14.48 5.79 -8.12
CA GLU A 20 -14.80 6.39 -6.83
C GLU A 20 -13.76 6.00 -5.77
N ALA A 21 -13.66 6.76 -4.67
CA ALA A 21 -12.63 6.57 -3.64
C ALA A 21 -12.62 5.15 -3.03
N SER A 22 -13.79 4.63 -2.70
CA SER A 22 -13.97 3.28 -2.14
C SER A 22 -13.60 2.18 -3.16
N GLU A 23 -13.96 2.39 -4.43
CA GLU A 23 -13.60 1.49 -5.53
C GLU A 23 -12.10 1.52 -5.83
N LYS A 24 -11.48 2.69 -5.79
CA LYS A 24 -10.01 2.87 -5.91
C LYS A 24 -9.28 2.11 -4.81
N LEU A 25 -9.72 2.26 -3.56
CA LEU A 25 -9.12 1.54 -2.45
C LEU A 25 -9.24 0.03 -2.67
N MET A 26 -10.43 -0.47 -2.97
CA MET A 26 -10.63 -1.90 -3.16
C MET A 26 -9.82 -2.46 -4.34
N ALA A 27 -9.79 -1.76 -5.47
CA ALA A 27 -8.98 -2.13 -6.63
C ALA A 27 -7.48 -2.12 -6.29
N ALA A 28 -7.00 -1.12 -5.55
CA ALA A 28 -5.61 -1.07 -5.09
C ALA A 28 -5.27 -2.23 -4.13
N LYS A 29 -6.19 -2.55 -3.19
CA LYS A 29 -6.04 -3.69 -2.28
C LYS A 29 -5.93 -5.02 -3.04
N ILE A 30 -6.75 -5.22 -4.07
CA ILE A 30 -6.71 -6.40 -4.94
C ILE A 30 -5.36 -6.52 -5.65
N GLU A 31 -4.82 -5.42 -6.19
CA GLU A 31 -3.51 -5.45 -6.85
C GLU A 31 -2.38 -5.82 -5.90
N TYR A 32 -2.41 -5.23 -4.71
CA TYR A 32 -1.41 -5.52 -3.70
C TYR A 32 -1.49 -6.98 -3.24
N ALA A 33 -2.71 -7.46 -2.95
CA ALA A 33 -2.97 -8.84 -2.60
C ALA A 33 -2.53 -9.83 -3.69
N ARG A 34 -2.65 -9.46 -4.98
CA ARG A 34 -2.15 -10.29 -6.09
C ARG A 34 -0.64 -10.45 -6.01
N VAL A 35 0.11 -9.39 -5.74
CA VAL A 35 1.58 -9.46 -5.57
C VAL A 35 1.96 -10.37 -4.40
N LEU A 36 1.29 -10.23 -3.25
CA LEU A 36 1.53 -11.10 -2.10
C LEU A 36 1.22 -12.57 -2.40
N ARG A 37 0.13 -12.84 -3.14
CA ARG A 37 -0.20 -14.18 -3.62
C ARG A 37 0.86 -14.73 -4.57
N GLU A 38 1.37 -13.93 -5.51
CA GLU A 38 2.45 -14.34 -6.41
C GLU A 38 3.73 -14.72 -5.66
N VAL A 39 4.04 -14.02 -4.55
CA VAL A 39 5.16 -14.38 -3.68
C VAL A 39 4.94 -15.75 -3.06
N LEU A 40 3.75 -16.02 -2.51
CA LEU A 40 3.43 -17.34 -1.94
C LEU A 40 3.45 -18.44 -3.00
N CYS A 41 2.94 -18.21 -4.20
CA CYS A 41 2.99 -19.19 -5.29
C CYS A 41 4.43 -19.59 -5.64
N LYS A 42 5.35 -18.62 -5.68
CA LYS A 42 6.77 -18.89 -5.95
C LYS A 42 7.45 -19.57 -4.76
N ALA A 43 7.17 -19.15 -3.54
CA ALA A 43 7.68 -19.81 -2.34
C ALA A 43 7.20 -21.26 -2.23
N LEU A 44 5.95 -21.53 -2.62
CA LEU A 44 5.39 -22.87 -2.73
C LEU A 44 6.13 -23.70 -3.78
N GLY A 45 6.39 -23.12 -4.96
CA GLY A 45 7.20 -23.76 -6.01
C GLY A 45 8.65 -24.04 -5.58
N TRP A 46 9.14 -23.39 -4.53
CA TRP A 46 10.44 -23.62 -3.90
C TRP A 46 10.36 -24.47 -2.62
N GLU A 47 9.17 -24.99 -2.28
CA GLU A 47 8.92 -25.80 -1.08
C GLU A 47 9.25 -25.08 0.24
N LEU A 48 9.11 -23.75 0.28
CA LEU A 48 9.40 -22.89 1.45
C LEU A 48 8.17 -22.58 2.31
N THR A 49 7.04 -23.25 2.09
CA THR A 49 5.77 -22.94 2.76
C THR A 49 5.35 -24.07 3.72
N LYS A 50 6.24 -24.42 4.65
CA LYS A 50 6.02 -25.47 5.66
C LYS A 50 5.42 -24.88 6.95
N HIS A 51 4.96 -25.75 7.86
CA HIS A 51 4.34 -25.36 9.13
C HIS A 51 5.27 -24.59 10.09
N ASP A 52 6.58 -24.70 9.87
CA ASP A 52 7.65 -24.12 10.68
C ASP A 52 8.43 -23.02 9.95
N THR A 53 7.94 -22.56 8.80
CA THR A 53 8.65 -21.56 7.98
C THR A 53 8.05 -20.17 8.13
N VAL A 54 8.92 -19.17 8.27
CA VAL A 54 8.59 -17.74 8.18
C VAL A 54 9.22 -17.18 6.93
N ILE A 55 8.44 -16.48 6.11
CA ILE A 55 8.91 -15.84 4.88
C ILE A 55 8.92 -14.34 5.09
N PHE A 56 10.11 -13.73 5.08
CA PHE A 56 10.24 -12.28 5.13
C PHE A 56 10.28 -11.67 3.73
N ILE A 57 9.58 -10.57 3.56
CA ILE A 57 9.71 -9.65 2.42
C ILE A 57 10.17 -8.30 2.96
N GLN A 58 11.23 -7.77 2.36
CA GLN A 58 11.71 -6.41 2.59
C GLN A 58 11.87 -5.70 1.25
N GLY A 59 11.54 -4.41 1.23
CA GLY A 59 11.95 -3.47 0.20
C GLY A 59 10.95 -2.35 0.00
N ASP A 60 11.01 -1.73 -1.19
CA ASP A 60 10.04 -0.75 -1.67
C ASP A 60 8.68 -1.43 -1.94
N LEU A 61 7.94 -1.61 -0.85
CA LEU A 61 6.58 -2.11 -0.84
C LEU A 61 5.58 -1.03 -1.27
N ASN A 62 5.97 0.24 -1.29
CA ASN A 62 5.24 1.37 -1.90
C ASN A 62 3.71 1.29 -1.82
N SER A 63 3.17 1.14 -0.62
CA SER A 63 1.75 0.83 -0.41
C SER A 63 0.79 1.93 -0.83
N ARG A 64 1.27 3.15 -1.11
CA ARG A 64 0.46 4.32 -1.46
C ARG A 64 -0.64 4.64 -0.43
N THR A 65 -1.07 5.88 -0.45
CA THR A 65 -2.15 6.36 0.40
C THR A 65 -3.34 6.73 -0.45
N VAL A 66 -4.51 6.24 -0.07
CA VAL A 66 -5.81 6.53 -0.68
C VAL A 66 -6.63 7.35 0.30
N PHE A 67 -7.32 8.36 -0.20
CA PHE A 67 -8.25 9.15 0.59
C PHE A 67 -9.66 8.61 0.38
N ASP A 68 -10.32 8.25 1.47
CA ASP A 68 -11.68 7.74 1.48
C ASP A 68 -12.63 8.84 1.95
N ASP A 69 -13.57 9.23 1.08
CA ASP A 69 -14.47 10.38 1.27
C ASP A 69 -15.86 9.93 1.74
N ASN A 70 -15.94 9.06 2.76
CA ASN A 70 -17.20 8.52 3.29
C ASN A 70 -18.04 9.53 4.12
N GLY A 71 -18.00 10.82 3.78
CA GLY A 71 -18.86 11.87 4.37
C GLY A 71 -18.52 12.33 5.79
N ALA A 72 -17.79 11.53 6.59
CA ALA A 72 -17.31 11.91 7.93
C ALA A 72 -15.98 12.68 7.94
N GLY A 73 -15.54 13.15 6.77
CA GLY A 73 -14.20 13.67 6.53
C GLY A 73 -13.36 12.70 5.71
N SER A 74 -12.40 13.25 4.97
CA SER A 74 -11.50 12.43 4.17
C SER A 74 -10.51 11.70 5.07
N GLN A 75 -10.54 10.36 5.05
CA GLN A 75 -9.61 9.56 5.83
C GLN A 75 -8.54 8.97 4.92
N ALA A 76 -7.27 9.27 5.23
CA ALA A 76 -6.15 8.59 4.60
C ALA A 76 -6.11 7.11 5.00
N LYS A 77 -5.83 6.25 4.02
CA LYS A 77 -5.70 4.80 4.17
C LYS A 77 -4.47 4.32 3.43
N ASP A 78 -3.66 3.49 4.08
CA ASP A 78 -2.49 2.85 3.46
C ASP A 78 -2.89 1.50 2.86
N VAL A 79 -2.68 1.29 1.55
CA VAL A 79 -3.26 0.11 0.87
C VAL A 79 -2.73 -1.20 1.45
N LEU A 80 -1.45 -1.31 1.77
CA LEU A 80 -0.89 -2.54 2.34
C LEU A 80 -1.43 -2.77 3.75
N LEU A 81 -1.49 -1.74 4.60
CA LEU A 81 -2.08 -1.88 5.94
C LEU A 81 -3.54 -2.35 5.85
N GLU A 82 -4.32 -1.77 4.93
CA GLU A 82 -5.71 -2.18 4.66
C GLU A 82 -5.82 -3.60 4.10
N VAL A 83 -4.83 -4.09 3.37
CA VAL A 83 -4.77 -5.50 2.93
C VAL A 83 -4.45 -6.42 4.10
N LEU A 84 -3.46 -6.09 4.92
CA LEU A 84 -3.05 -6.88 6.09
C LEU A 84 -4.15 -7.02 7.13
N HIS A 85 -5.02 -6.01 7.25
CA HIS A 85 -6.18 -6.01 8.15
C HIS A 85 -7.47 -6.58 7.53
N ASP A 86 -7.47 -6.97 6.26
CA ASP A 86 -8.65 -7.53 5.61
C ASP A 86 -8.63 -9.06 5.65
N PRO A 87 -9.44 -9.69 6.53
CA PRO A 87 -9.44 -11.15 6.67
C PRO A 87 -9.94 -11.87 5.41
N GLN A 88 -10.83 -11.24 4.62
CA GLN A 88 -11.34 -11.83 3.39
C GLN A 88 -10.26 -11.86 2.31
N LEU A 89 -9.49 -10.77 2.18
CA LEU A 89 -8.33 -10.74 1.28
C LEU A 89 -7.22 -11.68 1.75
N MET A 90 -6.93 -11.74 3.04
CA MET A 90 -5.93 -12.70 3.57
C MET A 90 -6.31 -14.15 3.27
N ALA A 91 -7.59 -14.51 3.42
CA ALA A 91 -8.10 -15.82 3.02
C ALA A 91 -7.97 -16.04 1.50
N ALA A 92 -8.36 -15.05 0.69
CA ALA A 92 -8.30 -15.13 -0.77
C ALA A 92 -6.84 -15.25 -1.30
N ILE A 93 -5.87 -14.59 -0.64
CA ILE A 93 -4.45 -14.69 -0.97
C ILE A 93 -3.95 -16.14 -0.83
N ALA A 94 -4.39 -16.86 0.22
CA ALA A 94 -3.99 -18.24 0.47
C ALA A 94 -4.86 -19.29 -0.23
N SER A 95 -6.07 -18.93 -0.69
CA SER A 95 -7.02 -19.85 -1.31
C SER A 95 -6.40 -20.64 -2.45
N ASP A 96 -6.71 -21.93 -2.54
CA ASP A 96 -6.22 -22.86 -3.58
C ASP A 96 -4.70 -23.13 -3.61
N LEU A 97 -3.90 -22.55 -2.70
CA LEU A 97 -2.45 -22.75 -2.66
C LEU A 97 -2.00 -23.97 -1.84
N ARG A 98 -2.93 -24.72 -1.21
CA ARG A 98 -2.64 -25.86 -0.32
C ARG A 98 -1.58 -25.57 0.76
N LEU A 99 -1.52 -24.32 1.22
CA LEU A 99 -0.60 -23.87 2.26
C LEU A 99 -1.15 -24.23 3.65
N PRO A 100 -0.29 -24.36 4.67
CA PRO A 100 -0.74 -24.22 6.05
C PRO A 100 -1.56 -22.93 6.21
N GLN A 101 -2.60 -22.96 7.04
CA GLN A 101 -3.34 -21.76 7.39
C GLN A 101 -2.36 -20.74 7.98
N GLY A 102 -2.28 -19.56 7.38
CA GLY A 102 -1.32 -18.52 7.69
C GLY A 102 -1.63 -17.24 6.95
N ARG A 103 -0.99 -16.14 7.34
CA ARG A 103 -1.27 -14.81 6.79
C ARG A 103 -0.02 -13.94 6.77
N TRP A 104 -0.13 -12.82 6.06
CA TRP A 104 0.90 -11.78 6.06
C TRP A 104 0.73 -10.89 7.29
N HIS A 105 1.85 -10.47 7.84
CA HIS A 105 1.97 -9.63 9.03
C HIS A 105 3.05 -8.59 8.80
N GLU A 106 2.95 -7.46 9.49
CA GLU A 106 4.05 -6.51 9.54
C GLU A 106 4.94 -6.74 10.76
N VAL A 107 6.26 -6.56 10.59
CA VAL A 107 7.23 -6.65 11.71
C VAL A 107 7.01 -5.54 12.71
N VAL A 108 6.80 -4.30 12.23
CA VAL A 108 6.42 -3.16 13.05
C VAL A 108 4.91 -2.95 12.90
N PRO A 109 4.11 -3.25 13.92
CA PRO A 109 2.67 -3.07 13.83
C PRO A 109 2.32 -1.57 13.83
N PHE A 110 1.42 -1.18 12.94
CA PHE A 110 0.81 0.15 12.94
C PHE A 110 -0.69 0.00 13.15
N THR A 111 -1.28 0.84 14.00
CA THR A 111 -2.74 0.83 14.22
C THR A 111 -3.48 1.56 13.10
N GLY A 112 -2.81 2.49 12.41
CA GLY A 112 -3.35 3.24 11.31
C GLY A 112 -2.30 4.04 10.56
N VAL A 113 -2.70 4.62 9.43
CA VAL A 113 -1.79 5.37 8.55
C VAL A 113 -1.10 6.54 9.27
N ASN A 114 -1.76 7.12 10.27
CA ASN A 114 -1.25 8.31 10.98
C ASN A 114 0.06 8.05 11.73
N GLU A 115 0.34 6.81 12.12
CA GLU A 115 1.56 6.44 12.85
C GLU A 115 2.74 6.16 11.90
N MET A 116 2.47 6.02 10.60
CA MET A 116 3.46 5.56 9.64
C MET A 116 4.48 6.67 9.35
N PRO A 117 5.79 6.37 9.36
CA PRO A 117 6.80 7.36 9.05
C PRO A 117 6.84 7.70 7.57
N VAL A 118 7.15 8.95 7.28
CA VAL A 118 7.30 9.44 5.92
C VAL A 118 8.73 9.21 5.44
N THR A 119 8.93 8.30 4.49
CA THR A 119 10.28 7.94 4.00
C THR A 119 10.54 8.36 2.56
N TYR A 120 9.51 8.80 1.85
CA TYR A 120 9.59 9.24 0.46
C TYR A 120 9.77 10.76 0.35
N LYS A 121 10.64 11.19 -0.59
CA LYS A 121 10.93 12.60 -0.93
C LYS A 121 11.48 13.46 0.20
N VAL A 122 12.24 12.88 1.11
CA VAL A 122 12.93 13.64 2.15
C VAL A 122 14.20 14.32 1.59
N ASP A 123 14.45 15.59 1.92
CA ASP A 123 15.62 16.41 1.60
C ASP A 123 16.86 15.87 2.32
N PRO A 124 17.94 15.58 1.59
CA PRO A 124 19.17 15.01 2.17
C PRO A 124 19.89 15.90 3.15
N LYS A 125 19.74 17.22 2.97
CA LYS A 125 20.51 18.20 3.74
C LYS A 125 19.83 18.55 5.05
N MET A 126 18.61 18.07 5.25
CA MET A 126 17.83 18.30 6.45
C MET A 126 18.08 17.16 7.43
N CYS A 127 18.77 17.46 8.51
CA CYS A 127 18.83 16.57 9.66
C CYS A 127 17.45 16.61 10.33
N ILE A 128 16.57 15.68 9.98
CA ILE A 128 15.24 15.63 10.59
C ILE A 128 15.41 15.15 12.03
N ALA A 129 15.46 16.09 12.98
CA ALA A 129 15.61 15.80 14.40
C ALA A 129 14.42 15.01 15.00
N LYS A 130 13.27 14.98 14.30
CA LYS A 130 12.04 14.30 14.73
C LYS A 130 11.45 13.46 13.60
N LYS A 131 11.19 12.18 13.85
CA LYS A 131 10.45 11.30 12.93
C LYS A 131 9.10 11.94 12.55
N VAL A 132 8.95 12.31 11.29
CA VAL A 132 7.70 12.86 10.73
C VAL A 132 6.81 11.70 10.32
N THR A 133 5.57 11.72 10.79
CA THR A 133 4.54 10.73 10.45
C THR A 133 3.56 11.28 9.42
N VAL A 134 2.80 10.40 8.75
CA VAL A 134 1.69 10.82 7.89
C VAL A 134 0.66 11.63 8.70
N GLY A 135 0.41 11.26 9.95
CA GLY A 135 -0.51 11.98 10.84
C GLY A 135 -0.05 13.42 11.09
N ASP A 136 1.26 13.64 11.30
CA ASP A 136 1.81 15.00 11.44
C ASP A 136 1.52 15.87 10.20
N ILE A 137 1.61 15.28 9.01
CA ILE A 137 1.30 15.97 7.75
C ILE A 137 -0.20 16.28 7.67
N LEU A 138 -1.07 15.30 7.90
CA LEU A 138 -2.51 15.47 7.82
C LEU A 138 -3.04 16.49 8.83
N ASN A 139 -2.59 16.41 10.08
CA ASN A 139 -2.98 17.36 11.12
C ASN A 139 -2.63 18.80 10.74
N ARG A 140 -1.51 19.00 10.04
CA ARG A 140 -1.09 20.33 9.57
C ARG A 140 -1.91 20.81 8.37
N VAL A 141 -2.34 19.92 7.48
CA VAL A 141 -3.26 20.24 6.37
C VAL A 141 -4.58 20.78 6.93
N HIS A 142 -5.05 20.21 8.03
CA HIS A 142 -6.32 20.53 8.66
C HIS A 142 -6.23 21.64 9.73
N ASP A 143 -5.07 22.25 9.93
CA ASP A 143 -4.87 23.32 10.90
C ASP A 143 -5.68 24.58 10.49
N PRO A 144 -6.68 25.01 11.28
CA PRO A 144 -7.54 26.14 10.93
C PRO A 144 -6.80 27.48 10.91
N ALA A 145 -5.61 27.58 11.49
CA ALA A 145 -4.76 28.77 11.40
C ALA A 145 -4.10 28.91 10.02
N GLN A 146 -4.14 27.87 9.19
CA GLN A 146 -3.63 27.92 7.83
C GLN A 146 -4.63 28.58 6.88
N PRO A 147 -4.16 29.35 5.88
CA PRO A 147 -5.04 29.88 4.85
C PRO A 147 -5.78 28.72 4.18
N ALA A 148 -7.10 28.88 4.03
CA ALA A 148 -7.97 27.87 3.46
C ALA A 148 -7.35 27.33 2.17
N PRO A 149 -7.31 26.00 1.98
CA PRO A 149 -6.70 25.45 0.80
C PRO A 149 -7.49 25.85 -0.46
N ASP A 150 -6.78 26.06 -1.57
CA ASP A 150 -7.36 26.45 -2.86
C ASP A 150 -8.30 25.39 -3.46
N SER A 151 -8.42 24.22 -2.83
CA SER A 151 -9.22 23.10 -3.29
C SER A 151 -9.91 22.38 -2.14
N ARG A 152 -11.12 21.88 -2.41
CA ARG A 152 -11.83 20.95 -1.51
C ARG A 152 -11.39 19.49 -1.66
N ASP A 153 -10.63 19.17 -2.71
CA ASP A 153 -10.07 17.83 -2.95
C ASP A 153 -8.87 17.60 -2.00
N PRO A 154 -8.97 16.65 -1.04
CA PRO A 154 -7.93 16.35 -0.05
C PRO A 154 -6.56 16.11 -0.69
N THR A 155 -6.54 15.46 -1.86
CA THR A 155 -5.31 15.17 -2.62
C THR A 155 -4.66 16.46 -3.12
N ARG A 156 -5.45 17.43 -3.56
CA ARG A 156 -4.97 18.77 -3.94
C ARG A 156 -4.59 19.61 -2.72
N GLN A 157 -5.29 19.48 -1.59
CA GLN A 157 -4.92 20.14 -0.33
C GLN A 157 -3.54 19.68 0.14
N LEU A 158 -3.23 18.40 0.02
CA LEU A 158 -1.91 17.86 0.35
C LEU A 158 -0.81 18.22 -0.63
N ALA A 159 -1.13 18.24 -1.93
CA ALA A 159 -0.22 18.83 -2.92
C ALA A 159 0.07 20.31 -2.61
N SER A 160 -0.84 21.01 -1.93
CA SER A 160 -0.61 22.37 -1.42
C SER A 160 0.32 22.40 -0.20
N VAL A 161 0.29 21.40 0.69
CA VAL A 161 1.23 21.29 1.83
C VAL A 161 2.65 21.06 1.35
N HIS A 162 2.84 20.22 0.33
CA HIS A 162 4.14 20.13 -0.35
C HIS A 162 4.59 21.47 -0.93
N ARG A 163 3.65 22.33 -1.36
CA ARG A 163 3.90 23.66 -1.94
C ARG A 163 4.15 24.77 -0.92
N ARG A 164 3.74 24.64 0.34
CA ARG A 164 3.98 25.62 1.42
C ARG A 164 5.37 25.45 2.09
N GLU A 165 5.76 26.42 2.91
CA GLU A 165 7.08 26.49 3.58
C GLU A 165 7.39 25.27 4.47
N PHE A 166 6.36 24.53 4.91
CA PHE A 166 6.48 23.32 5.74
C PHE A 166 7.28 22.19 5.10
N GLY A 167 7.29 22.12 3.77
CA GLY A 167 8.16 21.19 3.05
C GLY A 167 9.62 21.39 3.42
N HIS A 168 10.10 22.62 3.69
CA HIS A 168 11.48 22.81 4.11
C HIS A 168 11.72 22.40 5.57
N GLU A 169 10.79 22.67 6.48
CA GLU A 169 10.91 22.33 7.91
C GLU A 169 10.98 20.81 8.16
N TRP A 170 10.25 20.04 7.36
CA TRP A 170 10.27 18.58 7.43
C TRP A 170 11.27 17.94 6.48
N GLY A 171 12.07 18.76 5.79
CA GLY A 171 12.96 18.32 4.75
C GLY A 171 12.23 17.44 3.75
N LEU A 172 11.22 17.95 3.06
CA LEU A 172 10.57 17.34 1.90
C LEU A 172 11.05 18.08 0.64
N LYS A 173 11.79 17.38 -0.22
CA LYS A 173 12.42 17.94 -1.42
C LYS A 173 11.36 18.41 -2.41
N LYS A 174 11.56 19.60 -2.99
CA LYS A 174 10.60 20.27 -3.86
C LYS A 174 11.08 20.38 -5.31
N ASP A 175 10.27 19.85 -6.20
CA ASP A 175 9.92 20.53 -7.45
C ASP A 175 8.38 20.61 -7.47
N PRO A 176 7.79 21.78 -7.13
CA PRO A 176 6.34 21.99 -7.13
C PRO A 176 5.65 21.57 -8.43
N ALA A 177 6.35 21.67 -9.56
CA ALA A 177 5.81 21.29 -10.87
C ALA A 177 5.72 19.77 -11.06
N LYS A 178 6.40 18.98 -10.21
CA LYS A 178 6.44 17.50 -10.28
C LYS A 178 5.66 16.80 -9.17
N VAL A 179 4.99 17.55 -8.29
CA VAL A 179 4.12 16.98 -7.26
C VAL A 179 2.80 16.58 -7.90
N LYS A 180 2.64 15.29 -8.18
CA LYS A 180 1.37 14.71 -8.61
C LYS A 180 0.51 14.42 -7.37
N PRO A 181 -0.83 14.47 -7.47
CA PRO A 181 -1.72 14.05 -6.39
C PRO A 181 -1.41 12.64 -5.87
N THR A 182 -0.97 11.73 -6.74
CA THR A 182 -0.55 10.35 -6.38
C THR A 182 0.82 10.24 -5.72
N HIS A 183 1.59 11.33 -5.66
CA HIS A 183 2.91 11.40 -5.02
C HIS A 183 2.83 11.79 -3.54
N PHE A 184 1.80 11.31 -2.84
CA PHE A 184 1.64 11.50 -1.40
C PHE A 184 2.88 10.98 -0.64
N PRO A 185 3.30 11.62 0.47
CA PRO A 185 4.36 11.10 1.32
C PRO A 185 3.98 9.71 1.84
N ALA A 186 4.64 8.70 1.31
CA ALA A 186 4.34 7.31 1.61
C ALA A 186 5.44 6.67 2.44
N PHE A 187 5.05 5.70 3.24
CA PHE A 187 5.97 4.80 3.91
C PHE A 187 6.31 3.66 2.95
N THR A 188 7.43 3.80 2.25
CA THR A 188 7.75 2.96 1.08
C THR A 188 8.55 1.71 1.42
N GLU A 189 9.46 1.81 2.38
CA GLU A 189 10.36 0.72 2.77
C GLU A 189 9.82 -0.02 3.98
N ARG A 190 9.36 -1.26 3.77
CA ARG A 190 8.66 -2.05 4.80
C ARG A 190 9.18 -3.48 4.84
N VAL A 191 9.07 -4.07 6.02
CA VAL A 191 9.34 -5.48 6.28
C VAL A 191 8.04 -6.14 6.75
N ILE A 192 7.54 -7.04 5.92
CA ILE A 192 6.41 -7.91 6.25
C ILE A 192 6.89 -9.35 6.29
N TYR A 193 6.15 -10.22 6.97
CA TYR A 193 6.40 -11.64 6.98
C TYR A 193 5.12 -12.43 6.82
N TRP A 194 5.21 -13.57 6.15
CA TRP A 194 4.19 -14.60 6.17
C TRP A 194 4.61 -15.69 7.15
N ALA A 195 3.66 -16.16 7.95
CA ALA A 195 3.85 -17.34 8.79
C ALA A 195 2.53 -18.13 8.90
N PRO A 196 2.61 -19.46 9.06
CA PRO A 196 1.46 -20.26 9.49
C PRO A 196 0.91 -19.73 10.82
N ASP A 197 -0.41 -19.68 10.98
CA ASP A 197 -1.08 -19.17 12.20
C ASP A 197 -0.58 -19.90 13.47
N SER A 198 -0.28 -21.19 13.35
CA SER A 198 0.30 -22.01 14.44
C SER A 198 1.67 -21.50 14.92
N LEU A 199 2.47 -20.93 14.02
CA LEU A 199 3.78 -20.36 14.32
C LEU A 199 3.70 -18.86 14.62
N ALA A 200 2.89 -18.12 13.86
CA ALA A 200 2.66 -16.69 14.04
C ALA A 200 2.21 -16.36 15.47
N GLY A 201 1.44 -17.26 16.11
CA GLY A 201 0.94 -17.07 17.47
C GLY A 201 2.05 -17.07 18.53
N GLN A 202 3.20 -17.65 18.19
CA GLN A 202 4.41 -17.79 19.00
C GLN A 202 5.43 -16.70 18.70
N ILE A 203 5.26 -15.96 17.59
CA ILE A 203 6.18 -14.91 17.15
C ILE A 203 5.82 -13.59 17.84
N SER A 204 6.84 -12.95 18.39
CA SER A 204 6.80 -11.54 18.81
C SER A 204 8.07 -10.83 18.35
N PHE A 205 8.01 -9.50 18.24
CA PHE A 205 9.17 -8.68 17.91
C PHE A 205 9.43 -7.69 19.02
N VAL A 206 10.68 -7.66 19.49
CA VAL A 206 11.21 -6.56 20.29
C VAL A 206 11.88 -5.59 19.31
N LEU A 207 11.54 -4.31 19.41
CA LEU A 207 12.02 -3.25 18.53
C LEU A 207 12.87 -2.28 19.38
N PRO A 208 14.19 -2.50 19.55
CA PRO A 208 15.04 -1.70 20.43
C PRO A 208 14.97 -0.20 20.12
N ASP A 209 14.93 0.13 18.83
CA ASP A 209 14.88 1.51 18.33
C ASP A 209 13.44 2.01 18.09
N GLY A 210 12.41 1.27 18.52
CA GLY A 210 11.00 1.65 18.36
C GLY A 210 10.45 1.53 16.93
N GLY A 211 11.15 0.81 16.04
CA GLY A 211 10.70 0.50 14.69
C GLY A 211 11.60 1.11 13.62
N TYR A 212 11.01 1.58 12.52
CA TYR A 212 11.79 2.12 11.39
C TYR A 212 12.41 3.48 11.72
N GLU A 213 13.68 3.62 11.36
CA GLU A 213 14.50 4.83 11.47
C GLU A 213 14.93 5.27 10.06
N ILE A 214 14.84 6.56 9.76
CA ILE A 214 15.32 7.12 8.48
C ILE A 214 16.83 7.34 8.58
N VAL A 215 17.59 6.75 7.67
CA VAL A 215 19.04 6.93 7.62
C VAL A 215 19.37 8.24 6.88
N GLY A 216 19.45 9.34 7.64
CA GLY A 216 19.55 10.70 7.09
C GLY A 216 20.85 11.02 6.35
N HIS A 217 21.94 10.29 6.59
CA HIS A 217 23.27 10.60 6.04
C HIS A 217 23.56 9.98 4.66
N ILE A 218 22.63 9.18 4.10
CA ILE A 218 22.79 8.55 2.79
C ILE A 218 22.09 9.39 1.72
N ASP A 219 22.86 9.87 0.75
CA ASP A 219 22.39 10.69 -0.36
C ASP A 219 22.20 9.88 -1.66
N GLY A 220 21.42 10.41 -2.59
CA GLY A 220 21.36 9.93 -3.98
C GLY A 220 20.05 9.26 -4.42
N SER A 221 19.10 9.01 -3.51
CA SER A 221 17.78 8.44 -3.82
C SER A 221 16.66 9.39 -3.42
N ASP A 222 15.53 9.36 -4.14
CA ASP A 222 14.27 10.00 -3.73
C ASP A 222 13.53 9.21 -2.65
N HIS A 223 13.94 7.97 -2.40
CA HIS A 223 13.57 7.14 -1.26
C HIS A 223 14.70 7.17 -0.22
N ARG A 224 14.40 7.55 1.03
CA ARG A 224 15.40 7.43 2.08
C ARG A 224 15.56 5.98 2.49
N PRO A 225 16.80 5.47 2.59
CA PRO A 225 17.03 4.19 3.24
C PRO A 225 16.48 4.25 4.66
N VAL A 226 15.75 3.20 5.04
CA VAL A 226 15.34 3.00 6.42
C VAL A 226 16.16 1.89 7.04
N ARG A 227 16.45 2.05 8.33
CA ARG A 227 16.97 0.99 9.18
C ARG A 227 15.82 0.47 10.04
N LEU A 228 15.76 -0.84 10.20
CA LEU A 228 14.91 -1.50 11.19
C LEU A 228 15.77 -2.47 11.97
N GLU A 229 15.86 -2.27 13.28
CA GLU A 229 16.39 -3.27 14.19
C GLU A 229 15.23 -3.99 14.89
N ALA A 230 15.17 -5.31 14.74
CA ALA A 230 14.12 -6.13 15.31
C ALA A 230 14.71 -7.45 15.80
N LEU A 231 14.36 -7.82 17.03
CA LEU A 231 14.63 -9.13 17.60
C LEU A 231 13.35 -9.97 17.57
N MET A 232 13.34 -11.01 16.74
CA MET A 232 12.26 -11.98 16.72
C MET A 232 12.40 -12.94 17.89
N VAL A 233 11.37 -13.04 18.73
CA VAL A 233 11.30 -13.93 19.88
C VAL A 233 10.22 -14.97 19.64
N LEU A 234 10.58 -16.24 19.78
CA LEU A 234 9.65 -17.37 19.80
C LEU A 234 9.33 -17.72 21.25
N GLY A 235 8.05 -17.68 21.61
CA GLY A 235 7.57 -17.96 22.96
C GLY A 235 6.31 -18.82 22.99
N PRO A 236 5.80 -19.16 24.19
CA PRO A 236 4.49 -19.81 24.30
C PRO A 236 3.45 -18.95 23.58
N GLY A 237 2.60 -19.56 22.77
CA GLY A 237 1.64 -18.82 21.94
C GLY A 237 0.78 -17.87 22.76
N HIS A 238 0.90 -16.57 22.49
CA HIS A 238 0.17 -15.52 23.23
C HIS A 238 -0.85 -14.79 22.35
N ARG A 239 -0.78 -14.98 21.03
CA ARG A 239 -1.69 -14.33 20.09
C ARG A 239 -2.71 -15.32 19.57
N THR A 240 -3.98 -15.05 19.85
CA THR A 240 -5.09 -15.62 19.12
C THR A 240 -5.37 -14.75 17.91
N PHE A 241 -5.32 -15.32 16.71
CA PHE A 241 -5.76 -14.62 15.53
C PHE A 241 -7.24 -14.80 15.32
N GLU A 242 -7.90 -13.79 14.76
CA GLU A 242 -9.24 -13.99 14.21
C GLU A 242 -9.19 -15.10 13.16
N THR A 243 -10.13 -16.02 13.28
CA THR A 243 -10.30 -17.10 12.30
C THR A 243 -10.59 -16.47 10.95
N LEU A 244 -9.76 -16.78 9.96
CA LEU A 244 -10.02 -16.34 8.59
C LEU A 244 -11.33 -16.94 8.09
N PRO A 245 -12.09 -16.22 7.24
CA PRO A 245 -13.28 -16.78 6.63
C PRO A 245 -12.93 -18.05 5.83
N PRO A 246 -13.84 -19.03 5.77
CA PRO A 246 -13.62 -20.25 4.98
C PRO A 246 -13.29 -19.93 3.52
N ALA A 247 -12.35 -20.67 2.93
CA ALA A 247 -11.95 -20.47 1.54
C ALA A 247 -13.10 -20.66 0.54
N ASP A 248 -14.13 -21.41 0.94
CA ASP A 248 -15.31 -21.68 0.12
C ASP A 248 -16.44 -20.65 0.27
N SER A 249 -16.28 -19.62 1.12
CA SER A 249 -17.25 -18.54 1.26
C SER A 249 -17.43 -17.80 -0.08
N PRO A 250 -18.65 -17.30 -0.39
CA PRO A 250 -18.90 -16.56 -1.63
C PRO A 250 -17.96 -15.35 -1.81
N GLU A 251 -17.70 -14.60 -0.73
CA GLU A 251 -16.84 -13.43 -0.72
C GLU A 251 -15.39 -13.79 -1.02
N VAL A 252 -14.85 -14.84 -0.39
CA VAL A 252 -13.48 -15.29 -0.60
C VAL A 252 -13.30 -15.84 -2.02
N LYS A 253 -14.30 -16.55 -2.56
CA LYS A 253 -14.28 -17.04 -3.95
C LYS A 253 -14.26 -15.91 -4.97
N ASP A 254 -15.11 -14.90 -4.80
CA ASP A 254 -15.14 -13.71 -5.66
C ASP A 254 -13.79 -12.98 -5.63
N LEU A 255 -13.23 -12.74 -4.44
CA LEU A 255 -11.91 -12.14 -4.30
C LEU A 255 -10.82 -13.00 -4.95
N THR A 256 -10.82 -14.31 -4.75
CA THR A 256 -9.85 -15.24 -5.36
C THR A 256 -9.93 -15.18 -6.88
N GLN A 257 -11.15 -15.10 -7.45
CA GLN A 257 -11.35 -14.92 -8.88
C GLN A 257 -10.77 -13.58 -9.37
N LYS A 258 -10.96 -12.49 -8.63
CA LYS A 258 -10.39 -11.17 -8.94
C LYS A 258 -8.86 -11.16 -8.85
N LEU A 259 -8.28 -11.85 -7.87
CA LEU A 259 -6.83 -11.98 -7.70
C LEU A 259 -6.18 -12.77 -8.84
N THR A 260 -6.84 -13.84 -9.30
CA THR A 260 -6.31 -14.71 -10.36
C THR A 260 -6.61 -14.20 -11.78
N SER A 261 -7.59 -13.30 -11.95
CA SER A 261 -7.93 -12.70 -13.24
C SER A 261 -6.97 -11.56 -13.62
N ARG A 262 -6.06 -11.83 -14.55
CA ARG A 262 -5.12 -10.82 -15.10
C ARG A 262 -5.79 -9.59 -15.71
N ARG A 263 -7.03 -9.73 -16.21
CA ARG A 263 -7.78 -8.66 -16.89
C ARG A 263 -8.76 -7.93 -15.97
N PHE A 264 -8.80 -8.25 -14.68
CA PHE A 264 -9.76 -7.66 -13.75
C PHE A 264 -9.66 -6.12 -13.74
N LEU A 265 -8.46 -5.57 -13.56
CA LEU A 265 -8.27 -4.12 -13.53
C LEU A 265 -8.65 -3.43 -14.82
N ASP A 266 -8.20 -3.96 -15.96
CA ASP A 266 -8.45 -3.31 -17.24
C ASP A 266 -9.94 -3.25 -17.52
N LYS A 267 -10.69 -4.30 -17.16
CA LYS A 267 -12.16 -4.28 -17.23
C LYS A 267 -12.76 -3.21 -16.31
N LEU A 268 -12.31 -3.17 -15.05
CA LEU A 268 -12.85 -2.23 -14.06
C LEU A 268 -12.61 -0.77 -14.47
N ILE A 269 -11.39 -0.44 -14.89
CA ILE A 269 -11.01 0.91 -15.33
C ILE A 269 -11.78 1.28 -16.61
N CYS A 270 -11.81 0.41 -17.62
CA CYS A 270 -12.52 0.71 -18.87
C CYS A 270 -14.03 0.87 -18.69
N MET A 271 -14.65 0.21 -17.71
CA MET A 271 -16.07 0.40 -17.39
C MET A 271 -16.34 1.77 -16.78
N SER A 272 -15.42 2.29 -15.94
CA SER A 272 -15.55 3.62 -15.35
C SER A 272 -15.46 4.74 -16.39
N GLU A 273 -14.62 4.58 -17.41
CA GLU A 273 -14.40 5.60 -18.44
C GLU A 273 -15.58 5.74 -19.42
N ARG A 274 -16.42 4.71 -19.56
CA ARG A 274 -17.58 4.71 -20.47
C ARG A 274 -18.85 5.31 -19.84
N GLY A 275 -18.84 5.55 -18.53
CA GLY A 275 -20.03 5.98 -17.78
C GLY A 275 -20.29 7.48 -17.80
N SER A 276 -19.45 8.31 -18.44
CA SER A 276 -19.59 9.77 -18.43
C SER A 276 -20.08 10.40 -19.74
N ASP A 277 -20.48 9.60 -20.74
CA ASP A 277 -21.03 10.11 -22.01
C ASP A 277 -22.52 10.45 -21.86
N ASP A 278 -22.82 11.44 -21.01
CA ASP A 278 -24.11 12.15 -21.06
C ASP A 278 -24.05 13.14 -22.24
N SER A 279 -24.62 12.69 -23.36
CA SER A 279 -25.14 13.45 -24.49
C SER A 279 -24.41 14.74 -24.91
N SER A 280 -23.49 14.62 -25.86
CA SER A 280 -23.52 15.52 -27.01
C SER A 280 -23.14 14.73 -28.24
N ASP A 281 -24.13 14.52 -29.12
CA ASP A 281 -23.94 14.01 -30.47
C ASP A 281 -22.84 14.81 -31.17
N ASP A 282 -21.67 14.20 -31.38
CA ASP A 282 -20.86 14.46 -32.57
C ASP A 282 -19.91 13.29 -32.81
N ALA A 283 -20.25 12.52 -33.83
CA ALA A 283 -19.49 11.41 -34.35
C ALA A 283 -18.11 11.86 -34.83
N MET A 284 -17.06 11.08 -34.56
CA MET A 284 -16.06 10.69 -35.57
C MET A 284 -15.12 9.61 -35.00
N GLY A 285 -14.80 8.63 -35.86
CA GLY A 285 -14.25 7.33 -35.48
C GLY A 285 -12.79 7.31 -35.05
N GLY A 286 -12.49 6.46 -34.06
CA GLY A 286 -11.14 6.13 -33.60
C GLY A 286 -10.89 4.62 -33.66
N ARG A 287 -9.85 4.23 -34.40
CA ARG A 287 -9.39 2.85 -34.58
C ARG A 287 -8.95 2.21 -33.26
N ALA A 288 -9.41 0.99 -33.00
CA ALA A 288 -8.90 0.13 -31.95
C ALA A 288 -7.42 -0.22 -32.20
N SER A 289 -6.61 -0.14 -31.15
CA SER A 289 -5.18 -0.51 -31.18
C SER A 289 -5.04 -1.98 -30.76
N GLU A 290 -4.57 -2.83 -31.68
CA GLU A 290 -4.14 -4.20 -31.39
C GLU A 290 -2.74 -4.20 -30.76
N TRP A 291 -2.53 -5.01 -29.72
CA TRP A 291 -1.22 -5.26 -29.14
C TRP A 291 -0.92 -6.76 -29.16
N TYR A 292 0.30 -7.11 -29.59
CA TYR A 292 0.81 -8.47 -29.71
C TYR A 292 1.36 -8.98 -28.36
N GLU A 293 1.05 -10.23 -28.02
CA GLU A 293 1.69 -10.96 -26.93
C GLU A 293 3.11 -11.37 -27.35
N VAL A 294 4.12 -10.97 -26.57
CA VAL A 294 5.48 -11.51 -26.67
C VAL A 294 5.60 -12.63 -25.65
N GLY A 295 5.69 -13.86 -26.15
CA GLY A 295 6.01 -15.06 -25.37
C GLY A 295 7.44 -15.00 -24.83
N ILE A 296 7.61 -15.53 -23.62
CA ILE A 296 8.86 -15.60 -22.85
C ILE A 296 9.91 -16.42 -23.60
#